data_AF-A0A9X7R467-F1
#
_entry.id   AF-A0A9X7R467-F1
#
_cell.length_a   1.000
_cell.length_b   1.000
_cell.length_c   1.000
_cell.angle_alpha   90.00
_cell.angle_beta   90.00
_cell.angle_gamma   90.00
#
_symmetry.space_group_name_H-M   'P 1'
#
loop_
_entity.id
_entity.type
_entity.pdbx_description
1 polymer ?
#
loop_
_entity_poly.entity_id
_entity_poly.type
_entity_poly.pdbx_seq_one_letter_code
_entity_poly.pdbx_strand_id
1 'polypeptide(L)'
;MSNLLKLHRLKLIALVVLANIGLVLYLAAGHIKTWDRIDWLDVVGEGGSALLAFCWVCLVLAHRPAGRVTTLLAVGLGAVFFSMWMDALDEFIQLPAEISWDHWLESVPMPIGLLLITLGLYHWSKEQKALGQQLSKRERLFREHLHHDRLTPLNGAAYLRRQIELEQRRSGEEQQAFSLVLVDLDDFAPFNRNHGHAEGDRVLQAVSQLLLLNLRHCDLLCRLAGDRFVALLPGTGEAQAWRIAGELENAVRYYAHKSVPQGESLVLSATAVACMARDESSDSLLERLSLSMARAKSRPRLARSA
;
A
#
# COMPACT_ATOMS: atom_id res chain seq x y z
N MET A 1 -10.84 15.92 -10.29
CA MET A 1 -10.58 16.60 -9.01
C MET A 1 -11.73 17.55 -8.72
N SER A 2 -12.64 17.19 -7.82
CA SER A 2 -13.68 18.12 -7.36
C SER A 2 -12.99 19.34 -6.74
N ASN A 3 -13.27 20.54 -7.24
CA ASN A 3 -12.67 21.76 -6.74
C ASN A 3 -13.04 21.95 -5.26
N LEU A 4 -12.13 21.57 -4.34
CA LEU A 4 -12.37 21.59 -2.89
C LEU A 4 -12.68 22.99 -2.37
N LEU A 5 -12.31 24.04 -3.12
CA LEU A 5 -12.72 25.43 -2.87
C LEU A 5 -14.24 25.60 -2.80
N LYS A 6 -15.02 24.83 -3.60
CA LYS A 6 -16.49 24.88 -3.55
C LYS A 6 -17.05 24.48 -2.19
N LEU A 7 -16.39 23.54 -1.50
CA LEU A 7 -16.77 23.07 -0.16
C LEU A 7 -16.48 24.12 0.93
N HIS A 8 -15.55 25.03 0.66
CA HIS A 8 -15.09 26.04 1.63
C HIS A 8 -15.49 27.47 1.27
N ARG A 9 -16.36 27.66 0.26
CA ARG A 9 -16.78 28.99 -0.24
C ARG A 9 -17.24 29.95 0.86
N LEU A 10 -17.97 29.43 1.86
CA LEU A 10 -18.49 30.24 2.96
C LEU A 10 -17.37 30.81 3.84
N LYS A 11 -16.26 30.07 4.02
CA LYS A 11 -15.11 30.52 4.82
C LYS A 11 -14.36 31.65 4.11
N LEU A 12 -14.19 31.52 2.79
CA LEU A 12 -13.59 32.58 1.97
C LEU A 12 -14.47 33.82 1.93
N ILE A 13 -15.78 33.65 1.73
CA ILE A 13 -16.75 34.77 1.76
C ILE A 13 -16.69 35.46 3.13
N ALA A 14 -16.70 34.71 4.23
CA ALA A 14 -16.63 35.27 5.57
C ALA A 14 -15.34 36.07 5.79
N LEU A 15 -14.19 35.57 5.33
CA LEU A 15 -12.91 36.28 5.45
C LEU A 15 -12.90 37.60 4.67
N VAL A 16 -13.38 37.57 3.42
CA VAL A 16 -13.46 38.76 2.56
C VAL A 16 -14.45 39.77 3.15
N VAL A 17 -15.61 39.32 3.63
CA VAL A 17 -16.60 40.19 4.29
C VAL A 17 -16.01 40.84 5.53
N LEU A 18 -15.30 40.09 6.38
CA LEU A 18 -14.68 40.62 7.59
C LEU A 18 -13.62 41.70 7.26
N ALA A 19 -12.75 41.44 6.27
CA ALA A 19 -11.75 42.41 5.83
C ALA A 19 -12.39 43.69 5.26
N ASN A 20 -13.49 43.57 4.52
CA ASN A 20 -14.22 44.73 4.00
C ASN A 20 -14.93 45.51 5.12
N ILE A 21 -15.47 44.83 6.13
CA ILE A 21 -16.04 45.51 7.30
C ILE A 21 -14.97 46.33 8.02
N GLY A 22 -13.77 45.77 8.22
CA GLY A 22 -12.63 46.49 8.80
C GLY A 22 -12.25 47.73 7.99
N LEU A 23 -12.13 47.59 6.67
CA LEU A 23 -11.88 48.72 5.76
C LEU A 23 -12.95 49.81 5.87
N VAL A 24 -14.23 49.44 5.86
CA VAL A 24 -15.34 50.40 5.96
C VAL A 24 -15.32 51.11 7.31
N LEU A 25 -14.99 50.41 8.41
CA LEU A 25 -14.86 51.01 9.73
C LEU A 25 -13.75 52.06 9.75
N TYR A 26 -12.58 51.76 9.20
CA TYR A 26 -11.46 52.71 9.11
C TYR A 26 -11.82 53.92 8.24
N LEU A 27 -12.42 53.71 7.07
CA LEU A 27 -12.85 54.80 6.19
C LEU A 27 -13.95 55.67 6.81
N ALA A 28 -14.81 55.11 7.65
CA ALA A 28 -15.86 55.86 8.34
C ALA A 28 -15.34 56.68 9.53
N ALA A 29 -14.29 56.19 10.19
CA ALA A 29 -13.74 56.79 11.40
C ALA A 29 -12.53 57.71 11.16
N GLY A 30 -11.81 57.52 10.04
CA GLY A 30 -10.56 58.20 9.74
C GLY A 30 -10.59 59.05 8.46
N HIS A 31 -9.44 59.65 8.16
CA HIS A 31 -9.20 60.40 6.93
C HIS A 31 -8.04 59.81 6.14
N ILE A 32 -8.14 59.84 4.82
CA ILE A 32 -7.09 59.32 3.93
C ILE A 32 -5.84 60.19 4.08
N LYS A 33 -4.70 59.56 4.37
CA LYS A 33 -3.39 60.22 4.44
C LYS A 33 -3.02 60.78 3.07
N THR A 34 -2.34 61.93 3.07
CA THR A 34 -1.77 62.50 1.85
C THR A 34 -0.54 61.69 1.40
N TRP A 35 -0.23 61.75 0.10
CA TRP A 35 0.81 60.91 -0.52
C TRP A 35 2.20 61.02 0.14
N ASP A 36 2.52 62.19 0.68
CA ASP A 36 3.77 62.50 1.38
C ASP A 36 3.87 61.88 2.78
N ARG A 37 2.76 61.37 3.34
CA ARG A 37 2.67 60.80 4.68
C ARG A 37 2.52 59.28 4.70
N ILE A 38 2.49 58.64 3.54
CA ILE A 38 2.38 57.18 3.43
C ILE A 38 3.78 56.58 3.52
N ASP A 39 4.00 55.64 4.46
CA ASP A 39 5.23 54.85 4.48
C ASP A 39 5.12 53.70 3.46
N TRP A 40 5.71 53.89 2.30
CA TRP A 40 5.68 52.89 1.23
C TRP A 40 6.40 51.59 1.58
N LEU A 41 7.34 51.61 2.53
CA LEU A 41 8.03 50.40 2.94
C LEU A 41 7.09 49.52 3.77
N ASP A 42 6.35 50.12 4.70
CA ASP A 42 5.38 49.42 5.56
C ASP A 42 4.17 48.95 4.76
N VAL A 43 3.66 49.77 3.82
CA VAL A 43 2.63 49.36 2.85
C VAL A 43 3.03 48.07 2.10
N VAL A 44 4.28 47.99 1.63
CA VAL A 44 4.76 46.81 0.91
C VAL A 44 4.98 45.63 1.86
N GLY A 45 5.52 45.89 3.06
CA GLY A 45 5.79 44.87 4.07
C GLY A 45 4.51 44.23 4.62
N GLU A 46 3.62 45.04 5.18
CA GLU A 46 2.38 44.62 5.81
C GLU A 46 1.35 44.17 4.78
N GLY A 47 1.13 44.99 3.73
CA GLY A 47 0.20 44.65 2.64
C GLY A 47 0.65 43.41 1.86
N GLY A 48 1.96 43.27 1.61
CA GLY A 48 2.53 42.07 1.01
C GLY A 48 2.36 40.82 1.89
N SER A 49 2.58 40.96 3.20
CA SER A 49 2.41 39.87 4.17
C SER A 49 0.94 39.45 4.30
N ALA A 50 0.00 40.40 4.30
CA ALA A 50 -1.42 40.12 4.25
C ALA A 50 -1.78 39.33 2.98
N LEU A 51 -1.31 39.74 1.81
CA LEU A 51 -1.58 39.03 0.56
C LEU A 51 -1.04 37.59 0.58
N LEU A 52 0.15 37.38 1.15
CA LEU A 52 0.71 36.04 1.35
C LEU A 52 -0.13 35.19 2.31
N ALA A 53 -0.56 35.76 3.43
CA ALA A 53 -1.44 35.07 4.39
C ALA A 53 -2.76 34.66 3.72
N PHE A 54 -3.37 35.54 2.92
CA PHE A 54 -4.57 35.23 2.13
C PHE A 54 -4.33 34.10 1.11
N CYS A 55 -3.18 34.12 0.43
CA CYS A 55 -2.77 33.06 -0.49
C CYS A 55 -2.65 31.71 0.23
N TRP A 56 -2.05 31.70 1.44
CA TRP A 56 -1.96 30.49 2.26
C TRP A 56 -3.32 29.97 2.70
N VAL A 57 -4.27 30.85 3.07
CA VAL A 57 -5.66 30.44 3.32
C VAL A 57 -6.23 29.73 2.08
N CYS A 58 -6.09 30.33 0.89
CA CYS A 58 -6.57 29.73 -0.35
C CYS A 58 -5.94 28.36 -0.64
N LEU A 59 -4.62 28.23 -0.46
CA LEU A 59 -3.91 26.97 -0.68
C LEU A 59 -4.36 25.87 0.27
N VAL A 60 -4.53 26.19 1.57
CA VAL A 60 -5.05 25.25 2.57
C VAL A 60 -6.44 24.78 2.18
N LEU A 61 -7.35 25.68 1.79
CA LEU A 61 -8.71 25.33 1.40
C LEU A 61 -8.80 24.59 0.07
N ALA A 62 -7.86 24.82 -0.86
CA ALA A 62 -7.81 24.15 -2.16
C ALA A 62 -7.31 22.70 -2.10
N HIS A 63 -6.39 22.40 -1.18
CA HIS A 63 -5.71 21.09 -1.14
C HIS A 63 -6.11 20.21 0.05
N ARG A 64 -6.91 20.72 0.99
CA ARG A 64 -7.36 19.94 2.16
C ARG A 64 -8.85 19.63 2.14
N PRO A 65 -9.23 18.40 2.57
CA PRO A 65 -10.63 18.08 2.78
C PRO A 65 -11.23 18.94 3.91
N ALA A 66 -12.55 19.03 3.94
CA ALA A 66 -13.26 19.66 5.05
C ALA A 66 -13.07 18.86 6.34
N GLY A 67 -12.71 19.55 7.42
CA GLY A 67 -12.42 18.92 8.70
C GLY A 67 -11.99 19.94 9.76
N ARG A 68 -11.74 19.44 10.98
CA ARG A 68 -11.34 20.25 12.14
C ARG A 68 -9.99 20.94 11.90
N VAL A 69 -8.98 20.20 11.44
CA VAL A 69 -7.64 20.71 11.11
C VAL A 69 -7.70 21.83 10.07
N THR A 70 -8.38 21.59 8.95
CA THR A 70 -8.54 22.59 7.87
C THR A 70 -9.24 23.85 8.36
N THR A 71 -10.19 23.72 9.30
CA THR A 71 -10.89 24.86 9.88
C THR A 71 -9.98 25.65 10.83
N LEU A 72 -9.23 24.97 11.70
CA LEU A 72 -8.26 25.63 12.59
C LEU A 72 -7.19 26.38 11.80
N LEU A 73 -6.62 25.76 10.76
CA LEU A 73 -5.61 26.39 9.92
C LEU A 73 -6.19 27.57 9.13
N ALA A 74 -7.38 27.43 8.54
CA ALA A 74 -7.98 28.50 7.75
C ALA A 74 -8.44 29.69 8.59
N VAL A 75 -9.03 29.44 9.77
CA VAL A 75 -9.42 30.52 10.70
C VAL A 75 -8.17 31.17 11.28
N GLY A 76 -7.16 30.38 11.65
CA GLY A 76 -5.91 30.91 12.20
C GLY A 76 -5.14 31.78 11.21
N LEU A 77 -4.95 31.30 9.98
CA LEU A 77 -4.34 32.09 8.90
C LEU A 77 -5.22 33.28 8.49
N GLY A 78 -6.55 33.14 8.56
CA GLY A 78 -7.49 34.24 8.32
C GLY A 78 -7.38 35.35 9.36
N ALA A 79 -7.12 35.01 10.63
CA ALA A 79 -6.89 35.99 11.69
C ALA A 79 -5.54 36.70 11.54
N VAL A 80 -4.49 35.98 11.10
CA VAL A 80 -3.20 36.58 10.74
C VAL A 80 -3.35 37.52 9.54
N PHE A 81 -4.05 37.08 8.49
CA PHE A 81 -4.39 37.94 7.35
C PHE A 81 -5.14 39.19 7.78
N PHE A 82 -6.17 39.04 8.61
CA PHE A 82 -7.00 40.17 9.04
C PHE A 82 -6.18 41.17 9.86
N SER A 83 -5.37 40.71 10.80
CA SER A 83 -4.46 41.56 11.59
C SER A 83 -3.51 42.36 10.69
N MET A 84 -2.79 41.70 9.77
CA MET A 84 -1.87 42.36 8.83
C MET A 84 -2.59 43.27 7.84
N TRP A 85 -3.84 42.95 7.51
CA TRP A 85 -4.68 43.78 6.66
C TRP A 85 -5.08 45.07 7.37
N MET A 86 -5.43 45.00 8.66
CA MET A 86 -5.75 46.20 9.45
C MET A 86 -4.52 47.08 9.63
N ASP A 87 -3.37 46.49 9.97
CA ASP A 87 -2.06 47.15 10.08
C ASP A 87 -1.74 47.93 8.79
N ALA A 88 -1.82 47.25 7.63
CA ALA A 88 -1.59 47.87 6.34
C ALA A 88 -2.58 49.00 5.98
N LEU A 89 -3.77 49.03 6.57
CA LEU A 89 -4.74 50.10 6.33
C LEU A 89 -4.42 51.37 7.11
N ASP A 90 -3.75 51.27 8.26
CA ASP A 90 -3.31 52.44 9.03
C ASP A 90 -2.29 53.27 8.25
N GLU A 91 -1.54 52.66 7.33
CA GLU A 91 -0.65 53.37 6.40
C GLU A 91 -1.37 54.24 5.36
N PHE A 92 -2.66 53.98 5.09
CA PHE A 92 -3.47 54.79 4.19
C PHE A 92 -4.47 55.68 4.90
N ILE A 93 -4.91 55.30 6.10
CA ILE A 93 -6.02 55.93 6.81
C ILE A 93 -5.54 56.38 8.18
N GLN A 94 -5.61 57.69 8.44
CA GLN A 94 -5.28 58.25 9.75
C GLN A 94 -6.54 58.30 10.61
N LEU A 95 -6.53 57.58 11.73
CA LEU A 95 -7.59 57.63 12.74
C LEU A 95 -7.35 58.79 13.74
N PRO A 96 -8.41 59.41 14.28
CA PRO A 96 -8.31 60.37 15.38
C PRO A 96 -7.72 59.72 16.64
N ALA A 97 -6.86 60.45 17.37
CA ALA A 97 -6.18 59.95 18.57
C ALA A 97 -7.11 59.56 19.74
N GLU A 98 -8.41 59.85 19.63
CA GLU A 98 -9.45 59.48 20.61
C GLU A 98 -9.91 58.03 20.44
N ILE A 99 -9.66 57.44 19.28
CA ILE A 99 -9.95 56.04 18.97
C ILE A 99 -8.82 55.17 19.49
N SER A 100 -9.18 54.10 20.19
CA SER A 100 -8.23 53.13 20.76
C SER A 100 -8.55 51.68 20.41
N TRP A 101 -9.59 51.44 19.59
CA TRP A 101 -10.04 50.12 19.18
C TRP A 101 -9.27 49.57 17.97
N ASP A 102 -8.56 50.43 17.25
CA ASP A 102 -7.61 50.15 16.17
C ASP A 102 -6.51 49.18 16.61
N HIS A 103 -5.79 49.52 17.69
CA HIS A 103 -4.76 48.65 18.26
C HIS A 103 -5.28 47.24 18.62
N TRP A 104 -6.56 47.13 19.02
CA TRP A 104 -7.17 45.83 19.30
C TRP A 104 -7.40 45.02 18.02
N LEU A 105 -7.80 45.64 16.92
CA LEU A 105 -8.00 44.98 15.63
C LEU A 105 -6.67 44.58 14.97
N GLU A 106 -5.62 45.38 15.13
CA GLU A 106 -4.27 45.06 14.66
C GLU A 106 -3.66 43.91 15.46
N SER A 107 -3.65 44.01 16.79
CA SER A 107 -2.78 43.18 17.62
C SER A 107 -3.42 41.88 18.12
N VAL A 108 -4.74 41.85 18.38
CA VAL A 108 -5.38 40.69 19.03
C VAL A 108 -5.65 39.51 18.10
N PRO A 109 -6.04 39.68 16.82
CA PRO A 109 -6.29 38.55 15.94
C PRO A 109 -5.03 37.73 15.66
N MET A 110 -3.84 38.33 15.64
CA MET A 110 -2.57 37.64 15.35
C MET A 110 -2.22 36.53 16.35
N PRO A 111 -2.10 36.76 17.68
CA PRO A 111 -1.76 35.71 18.64
C PRO A 111 -2.83 34.61 18.71
N ILE A 112 -4.12 34.97 18.56
CA ILE A 112 -5.21 34.00 18.46
C ILE A 112 -5.03 33.15 17.19
N GLY A 113 -4.70 33.79 16.07
CA GLY A 113 -4.44 33.15 14.80
C GLY A 113 -3.29 32.14 14.87
N LEU A 114 -2.16 32.56 15.45
CA LEU A 114 -0.99 31.72 15.68
C LEU A 114 -1.32 30.52 16.57
N LEU A 115 -2.06 30.71 17.67
CA LEU A 115 -2.49 29.62 18.54
C LEU A 115 -3.37 28.60 17.80
N LEU A 116 -4.32 29.07 16.97
CA LEU A 116 -5.16 28.21 16.14
C LEU A 116 -4.34 27.45 15.08
N ILE A 117 -3.34 28.09 14.47
CA ILE A 117 -2.42 27.44 13.54
C ILE A 117 -1.61 26.36 14.28
N THR A 118 -1.06 26.66 15.45
CA THR A 118 -0.31 25.69 16.27
C THR A 118 -1.16 24.46 16.61
N LEU A 119 -2.41 24.66 17.06
CA LEU A 119 -3.35 23.57 17.32
C LEU A 119 -3.69 22.80 16.04
N GLY A 120 -3.89 23.50 14.93
CA GLY A 120 -4.12 22.90 13.61
C GLY A 120 -2.96 22.01 13.16
N LEU A 121 -1.72 22.48 13.30
CA LEU A 121 -0.50 21.74 12.98
C LEU A 121 -0.31 20.52 13.91
N TYR A 122 -0.61 20.67 15.19
CA TYR A 122 -0.57 19.56 16.16
C TYR A 122 -1.55 18.44 15.79
N HIS A 123 -2.80 18.80 15.50
CA HIS A 123 -3.81 17.83 15.07
C HIS A 123 -3.47 17.22 13.71
N TRP A 124 -2.90 18.02 12.79
CA TRP A 124 -2.40 17.50 11.52
C TRP A 124 -1.29 16.46 11.73
N SER A 125 -0.34 16.71 12.62
CA SER A 125 0.72 15.75 12.94
C SER A 125 0.14 14.42 13.46
N LYS A 126 -0.91 14.49 14.31
CA LYS A 126 -1.64 13.29 14.75
C LYS A 126 -2.33 12.55 13.60
N GLU A 127 -3.00 13.27 12.70
CA GLU A 127 -3.63 12.68 11.51
C GLU A 127 -2.60 11.97 10.62
N GLN A 128 -1.43 12.58 10.39
CA GLN A 128 -0.36 11.96 9.60
C GLN A 128 0.16 10.68 10.23
N LYS A 129 0.38 10.68 11.55
CA LYS A 129 0.81 9.47 12.28
C LYS A 129 -0.23 8.35 12.19
N ALA A 130 -1.51 8.68 12.34
CA ALA A 130 -2.59 7.70 12.24
C ALA A 130 -2.68 7.08 10.83
N LEU A 131 -2.58 7.90 9.78
CA LEU A 131 -2.57 7.43 8.39
C LEU A 131 -1.35 6.53 8.11
N GLY A 132 -0.17 6.92 8.58
CA GLY A 132 1.05 6.10 8.45
C GLY A 132 0.89 4.71 9.10
N GLN A 133 0.28 4.65 10.28
CA GLN A 133 -0.01 3.37 10.96
C GLN A 133 -1.04 2.52 10.21
N GLN A 134 -2.04 3.14 9.57
CA GLN A 134 -3.01 2.40 8.77
C GLN A 134 -2.37 1.83 7.50
N LEU A 135 -1.50 2.60 6.84
CA LEU A 135 -0.74 2.15 5.68
C LEU A 135 0.16 0.97 6.05
N SER A 136 0.92 1.06 7.14
CA SER A 136 1.79 -0.04 7.58
C SER A 136 1.01 -1.29 7.97
N LYS A 137 -0.16 -1.15 8.62
CA LYS A 137 -1.06 -2.29 8.89
C LYS A 137 -1.58 -2.94 7.61
N ARG A 138 -1.99 -2.16 6.62
CA ARG A 138 -2.42 -2.68 5.31
C ARG A 138 -1.29 -3.37 4.57
N GLU A 139 -0.11 -2.77 4.58
CA GLU A 139 1.09 -3.35 3.98
C GLU A 139 1.45 -4.67 4.66
N ARG A 140 1.39 -4.72 6.00
CA ARG A 140 1.63 -5.94 6.78
C ARG A 140 0.61 -7.03 6.46
N LEU A 141 -0.68 -6.71 6.44
CA LEU A 141 -1.72 -7.66 6.02
C LEU A 141 -1.45 -8.17 4.61
N PHE A 142 -1.08 -7.28 3.67
CA PHE A 142 -0.76 -7.69 2.31
C PHE A 142 0.48 -8.60 2.25
N ARG A 143 1.51 -8.33 3.06
CA ARG A 143 2.72 -9.17 3.20
C ARG A 143 2.45 -10.51 3.86
N GLU A 144 1.64 -10.56 4.92
CA GLU A 144 1.28 -11.80 5.61
C GLU A 144 0.42 -12.70 4.70
N HIS A 145 -0.47 -12.11 3.89
CA HIS A 145 -1.25 -12.83 2.86
C HIS A 145 -0.44 -13.18 1.60
N LEU A 146 0.83 -12.75 1.49
CA LEU A 146 1.75 -13.21 0.44
C LEU A 146 2.47 -14.53 0.84
N HIS A 147 2.38 -14.95 2.10
CA HIS A 147 2.98 -16.21 2.55
C HIS A 147 2.07 -17.42 2.35
N HIS A 148 0.75 -17.24 2.37
CA HIS A 148 -0.23 -18.27 2.03
C HIS A 148 -0.76 -18.06 0.61
N ASP A 149 -0.88 -19.15 -0.14
CA ASP A 149 -1.57 -19.12 -1.42
C ASP A 149 -3.07 -18.78 -1.18
N ARG A 150 -3.64 -17.90 -2.01
CA ARG A 150 -5.04 -17.45 -1.81
C ARG A 150 -6.07 -18.53 -2.15
N LEU A 151 -5.66 -19.57 -2.86
CA LEU A 151 -6.54 -20.60 -3.42
C LEU A 151 -6.36 -21.95 -2.72
N THR A 152 -5.14 -22.31 -2.35
CA THR A 152 -4.82 -23.54 -1.61
C THR A 152 -4.36 -23.21 -0.18
N PRO A 153 -4.50 -24.12 0.80
CA PRO A 153 -3.99 -23.89 2.16
C PRO A 153 -2.45 -23.91 2.26
N LEU A 154 -1.74 -23.98 1.13
CA LEU A 154 -0.29 -24.12 1.07
C LEU A 154 0.42 -22.77 1.20
N ASN A 155 1.68 -22.82 1.61
CA ASN A 155 2.53 -21.64 1.58
C ASN A 155 3.04 -21.35 0.15
N GLY A 156 3.33 -20.08 -0.13
CA GLY A 156 3.83 -19.61 -1.43
C GLY A 156 5.36 -19.68 -1.59
N ALA A 157 5.85 -19.28 -2.76
CA ALA A 157 7.28 -19.31 -3.12
C ALA A 157 8.22 -18.59 -2.13
N ALA A 158 7.77 -17.49 -1.51
CA ALA A 158 8.58 -16.75 -0.55
C ALA A 158 8.86 -17.56 0.74
N TYR A 159 7.87 -18.30 1.23
CA TYR A 159 8.05 -19.18 2.38
C TYR A 159 8.94 -20.37 2.03
N LEU A 160 8.76 -20.97 0.85
CA LEU A 160 9.62 -22.05 0.36
C LEU A 160 11.10 -21.65 0.35
N ARG A 161 11.44 -20.48 -0.22
CA ARG A 161 12.84 -19.99 -0.25
C ARG A 161 13.44 -19.90 1.15
N ARG A 162 12.69 -19.33 2.10
CA ARG A 162 13.12 -19.22 3.50
C ARG A 162 13.34 -20.60 4.14
N GLN A 163 12.48 -21.57 3.85
CA GLN A 163 12.63 -22.92 4.40
C GLN A 163 13.81 -23.67 3.79
N ILE A 164 14.08 -23.48 2.49
CA ILE A 164 15.30 -24.01 1.85
C ILE A 164 16.55 -23.46 2.53
N GLU A 165 16.61 -22.15 2.82
CA GLU A 165 17.75 -21.54 3.50
C GLU A 165 17.97 -22.08 4.92
N LEU A 166 16.88 -22.33 5.65
CA LEU A 166 16.95 -22.95 6.98
C LEU A 166 17.43 -24.39 6.91
N GLU A 167 16.89 -25.18 5.98
CA GLU A 167 17.26 -26.58 5.80
C GLU A 167 18.69 -26.74 5.28
N GLN A 168 19.17 -25.80 4.45
CA GLN A 168 20.56 -25.77 4.00
C GLN A 168 21.54 -25.64 5.17
N ARG A 169 21.25 -24.76 6.13
CA ARG A 169 22.08 -24.60 7.33
C ARG A 169 22.07 -25.87 8.18
N ARG A 170 20.87 -26.44 8.39
CA ARG A 170 20.69 -27.66 9.17
C ARG A 170 21.39 -28.87 8.55
N SER A 171 21.28 -29.02 7.23
CA SER A 171 21.93 -30.06 6.45
C SER A 171 23.46 -30.00 6.58
N GLY A 172 24.04 -28.80 6.60
CA GLY A 172 25.47 -28.60 6.84
C GLY A 172 25.93 -29.00 8.24
N GLU A 173 25.11 -28.75 9.26
CA GLU A 173 25.40 -29.12 10.66
C GLU A 173 25.23 -30.62 10.93
N GLU A 174 24.14 -31.22 10.43
CA GLU A 174 23.76 -32.62 10.70
C GLU A 174 24.34 -33.60 9.65
N GLN A 175 25.06 -33.11 8.63
CA GLN A 175 25.53 -33.87 7.46
C GLN A 175 24.43 -34.68 6.76
N GLN A 176 23.19 -34.20 6.83
CA GLN A 176 22.02 -34.92 6.33
C GLN A 176 21.52 -34.27 5.03
N ALA A 177 21.45 -35.03 3.94
CA ALA A 177 20.98 -34.51 2.65
C ALA A 177 19.48 -34.16 2.70
N PHE A 178 19.08 -33.16 1.92
CA PHE A 178 17.67 -32.88 1.64
C PHE A 178 17.47 -32.71 0.13
N SER A 179 16.23 -32.87 -0.31
CA SER A 179 15.88 -32.77 -1.73
C SER A 179 14.61 -31.96 -1.95
N LEU A 180 14.45 -31.45 -3.17
CA LEU A 180 13.22 -30.84 -3.65
C LEU A 180 12.57 -31.73 -4.70
N VAL A 181 11.23 -31.76 -4.72
CA VAL A 181 10.43 -32.33 -5.80
C VAL A 181 9.50 -31.25 -6.35
N LEU A 182 9.56 -30.98 -7.65
CA LEU A 182 8.65 -30.07 -8.35
C LEU A 182 7.63 -30.90 -9.13
N VAL A 183 6.36 -30.64 -8.88
CA VAL A 183 5.21 -31.21 -9.57
C VAL A 183 4.53 -30.10 -10.35
N ASP A 184 4.24 -30.34 -11.63
CA ASP A 184 3.61 -29.39 -12.54
C ASP A 184 2.48 -30.11 -13.29
N LEU A 185 1.25 -29.59 -13.20
CA LEU A 185 0.13 -30.18 -13.93
C LEU A 185 0.33 -30.03 -15.43
N ASP A 186 0.05 -31.08 -16.19
CA ASP A 186 0.18 -31.04 -17.64
C ASP A 186 -1.08 -30.43 -18.25
N ASP A 187 -0.90 -29.59 -19.27
CA ASP A 187 -1.99 -28.97 -20.05
C ASP A 187 -3.06 -28.21 -19.21
N PHE A 188 -2.67 -27.64 -18.06
CA PHE A 188 -3.60 -26.94 -17.17
C PHE A 188 -4.20 -25.65 -17.75
N ALA A 189 -3.44 -24.90 -18.57
CA ALA A 189 -3.99 -23.73 -19.25
C ALA A 189 -5.07 -24.11 -20.29
N PRO A 190 -4.87 -25.11 -21.18
CA PRO A 190 -5.95 -25.73 -21.95
C PRO A 190 -7.13 -26.20 -21.10
N PHE A 191 -6.87 -26.88 -19.99
CA PHE A 191 -7.92 -27.32 -19.05
C PHE A 191 -8.80 -26.16 -18.58
N ASN A 192 -8.19 -25.06 -18.12
CA ASN A 192 -8.90 -23.86 -17.69
C ASN A 192 -9.75 -23.23 -18.80
N ARG A 193 -9.31 -23.29 -20.06
CA ARG A 193 -10.10 -22.80 -21.20
C ARG A 193 -11.34 -23.64 -21.46
N ASN A 194 -11.24 -24.95 -21.25
CA ASN A 194 -12.33 -25.89 -21.52
C ASN A 194 -13.35 -25.98 -20.37
N HIS A 195 -12.89 -25.91 -19.12
CA HIS A 195 -13.72 -26.13 -17.93
C HIS A 195 -13.95 -24.87 -17.07
N GLY A 196 -13.26 -23.77 -17.40
CA GLY A 196 -13.34 -22.51 -16.68
C GLY A 196 -12.44 -22.44 -15.44
N HIS A 197 -12.05 -21.22 -15.07
CA HIS A 197 -11.14 -20.97 -13.95
C HIS A 197 -11.66 -21.50 -12.60
N ALA A 198 -12.98 -21.45 -12.36
CA ALA A 198 -13.56 -21.95 -11.12
C ALA A 198 -13.38 -23.47 -10.93
N GLU A 199 -13.40 -24.25 -12.02
CA GLU A 199 -13.14 -25.69 -11.95
C GLU A 199 -11.64 -25.97 -11.83
N GLY A 200 -10.79 -25.19 -12.51
CA GLY A 200 -9.34 -25.22 -12.29
C GLY A 200 -8.95 -24.95 -10.85
N ASP A 201 -9.63 -24.00 -10.21
CA ASP A 201 -9.42 -23.66 -8.82
C ASP A 201 -9.72 -24.84 -7.87
N ARG A 202 -10.82 -25.57 -8.14
CA ARG A 202 -11.16 -26.80 -7.41
C ARG A 202 -10.15 -27.91 -7.64
N VAL A 203 -9.69 -28.09 -8.88
CA VAL A 203 -8.64 -29.07 -9.21
C VAL A 203 -7.36 -28.77 -8.43
N LEU A 204 -6.93 -27.51 -8.37
CA LEU A 204 -5.73 -27.13 -7.63
C LEU A 204 -5.88 -27.38 -6.12
N GLN A 205 -7.06 -27.13 -5.56
CA GLN A 205 -7.36 -27.47 -4.17
C GLN A 205 -7.31 -28.99 -3.93
N ALA A 206 -7.97 -29.78 -4.78
CA ALA A 206 -7.98 -31.23 -4.68
C ALA A 206 -6.58 -31.84 -4.82
N VAL A 207 -5.81 -31.41 -5.82
CA VAL A 207 -4.43 -31.83 -6.04
C VAL A 207 -3.56 -31.45 -4.84
N SER A 208 -3.73 -30.25 -4.27
CA SER A 208 -2.93 -29.85 -3.10
C SER A 208 -3.15 -30.77 -1.89
N GLN A 209 -4.39 -31.19 -1.64
CA GLN A 209 -4.72 -32.14 -0.56
C GLN A 209 -4.17 -33.53 -0.87
N LEU A 210 -4.32 -33.98 -2.11
CA LEU A 210 -3.81 -35.26 -2.56
C LEU A 210 -2.28 -35.36 -2.40
N LEU A 211 -1.54 -34.32 -2.79
CA LEU A 211 -0.09 -34.28 -2.64
C LEU A 211 0.30 -34.29 -1.15
N LEU A 212 -0.39 -33.54 -0.29
CA LEU A 212 -0.15 -33.56 1.16
C LEU A 212 -0.35 -34.94 1.77
N LEU A 213 -1.37 -35.69 1.34
CA LEU A 213 -1.65 -37.05 1.84
C LEU A 213 -0.56 -38.07 1.47
N ASN A 214 0.24 -37.77 0.44
CA ASN A 214 1.34 -38.63 -0.03
C ASN A 214 2.71 -38.19 0.50
N LEU A 215 2.76 -37.17 1.36
CA LEU A 215 3.99 -36.65 1.96
C LEU A 215 4.05 -36.99 3.45
N ARG A 216 5.26 -37.08 4.01
CA ARG A 216 5.45 -37.29 5.45
C ARG A 216 5.14 -36.01 6.21
N HIS A 217 4.87 -36.14 7.50
CA HIS A 217 4.65 -34.97 8.37
C HIS A 217 5.83 -33.98 8.39
N CYS A 218 7.07 -34.46 8.22
CA CYS A 218 8.26 -33.62 8.18
C CYS A 218 8.52 -32.98 6.80
N ASP A 219 7.81 -33.41 5.76
CA ASP A 219 7.94 -32.83 4.42
C ASP A 219 7.08 -31.56 4.32
N LEU A 220 7.54 -30.57 3.55
CA LEU A 220 6.84 -29.31 3.36
C LEU A 220 6.38 -29.18 1.91
N LEU A 221 5.08 -29.00 1.70
CA LEU A 221 4.51 -28.68 0.38
C LEU A 221 4.18 -27.18 0.26
N CYS A 222 4.69 -26.56 -0.81
CA CYS A 222 4.42 -25.17 -1.16
C CYS A 222 3.89 -25.07 -2.60
N ARG A 223 3.07 -24.06 -2.88
CA ARG A 223 2.67 -23.71 -4.25
C ARG A 223 3.64 -22.65 -4.79
N LEU A 224 4.40 -23.02 -5.83
CA LEU A 224 5.45 -22.16 -6.38
C LEU A 224 4.86 -21.05 -7.24
N ALA A 225 4.04 -21.41 -8.24
CA ALA A 225 3.33 -20.48 -9.12
C ALA A 225 2.33 -21.24 -9.99
N GLY A 226 1.12 -20.71 -10.16
CA GLY A 226 0.13 -21.31 -11.06
C GLY A 226 -0.19 -22.77 -10.68
N ASP A 227 0.05 -23.69 -11.58
CA ASP A 227 -0.15 -25.14 -11.44
C ASP A 227 1.06 -25.90 -10.88
N ARG A 228 2.08 -25.19 -10.40
CA ARG A 228 3.33 -25.79 -9.91
C ARG A 228 3.41 -25.86 -8.39
N PHE A 229 3.75 -27.04 -7.89
CA PHE A 229 3.93 -27.35 -6.47
C PHE A 229 5.35 -27.84 -6.21
N VAL A 230 5.95 -27.42 -5.10
CA VAL A 230 7.28 -27.89 -4.68
C VAL A 230 7.20 -28.49 -3.29
N ALA A 231 7.67 -29.73 -3.17
CA ALA A 231 7.89 -30.39 -1.90
C ALA A 231 9.37 -30.25 -1.49
N LEU A 232 9.61 -29.77 -0.27
CA LEU A 232 10.90 -29.83 0.41
C LEU A 232 10.91 -31.08 1.29
N LEU A 233 11.92 -31.92 1.09
CA LEU A 233 12.05 -33.24 1.72
C LEU A 233 13.32 -33.30 2.59
N PRO A 234 13.22 -32.93 3.88
CA PRO A 234 14.32 -33.07 4.85
C PRO A 234 14.83 -34.52 4.90
N GLY A 235 16.13 -34.68 5.13
CA GLY A 235 16.73 -36.00 5.34
C GLY A 235 16.60 -36.99 4.18
N THR A 236 16.42 -36.49 2.95
CA THR A 236 16.09 -37.30 1.78
C THR A 236 17.12 -37.12 0.67
N GLY A 237 17.79 -38.21 0.30
CA GLY A 237 18.74 -38.24 -0.82
C GLY A 237 18.08 -38.37 -2.19
N GLU A 238 18.89 -38.25 -3.24
CA GLU A 238 18.44 -38.16 -4.64
C GLU A 238 17.54 -39.32 -5.09
N ALA A 239 17.96 -40.57 -4.88
CA ALA A 239 17.19 -41.74 -5.33
C ALA A 239 15.80 -41.82 -4.66
N GLN A 240 15.73 -41.49 -3.37
CA GLN A 240 14.46 -41.46 -2.64
C GLN A 240 13.57 -40.30 -3.10
N ALA A 241 14.15 -39.14 -3.40
CA ALA A 241 13.40 -38.00 -3.92
C ALA A 241 12.78 -38.31 -5.29
N TRP A 242 13.50 -39.02 -6.18
CA TRP A 242 12.95 -39.49 -7.46
C TRP A 242 11.82 -40.52 -7.29
N ARG A 243 11.93 -41.42 -6.30
CA ARG A 243 10.83 -42.34 -5.96
C ARG A 243 9.59 -41.57 -5.53
N ILE A 244 9.74 -40.60 -4.61
CA ILE A 244 8.64 -39.75 -4.15
C ILE A 244 8.05 -38.94 -5.31
N ALA A 245 8.87 -38.41 -6.22
CA ALA A 245 8.38 -37.73 -7.42
C ALA A 245 7.46 -38.63 -8.27
N GLY A 246 7.85 -39.89 -8.49
CA GLY A 246 7.02 -40.86 -9.20
C GLY A 246 5.73 -41.23 -8.46
N GLU A 247 5.77 -41.31 -7.13
CA GLU A 247 4.59 -41.54 -6.29
C GLU A 247 3.60 -40.38 -6.40
N LEU A 248 4.07 -39.14 -6.34
CA LEU A 248 3.23 -37.95 -6.51
C LEU A 248 2.65 -37.86 -7.93
N GLU A 249 3.44 -38.21 -8.97
CA GLU A 249 2.98 -38.28 -10.36
C GLU A 249 1.84 -39.30 -10.51
N ASN A 250 2.02 -40.50 -9.95
CA ASN A 250 1.01 -41.55 -9.98
C ASN A 250 -0.24 -41.18 -9.17
N ALA A 251 -0.07 -40.54 -8.02
CA ALA A 251 -1.19 -40.08 -7.20
C ALA A 251 -2.10 -39.16 -8.03
N VAL A 252 -1.52 -38.17 -8.73
CA VAL A 252 -2.30 -37.27 -9.60
C VAL A 252 -2.93 -38.03 -10.77
N ARG A 253 -2.18 -38.93 -11.43
CA ARG A 253 -2.68 -39.72 -12.58
C ARG A 253 -3.89 -40.58 -12.24
N TYR A 254 -3.89 -41.20 -11.06
CA TYR A 254 -4.97 -42.08 -10.61
C TYR A 254 -6.08 -41.35 -9.85
N TYR A 255 -5.96 -40.03 -9.69
CA TYR A 255 -7.00 -39.23 -9.06
C TYR A 255 -8.14 -38.95 -10.04
N ALA A 256 -9.29 -39.56 -9.77
CA ALA A 256 -10.54 -39.34 -10.49
C ALA A 256 -11.25 -38.09 -9.94
N HIS A 257 -10.89 -36.91 -10.44
CA HIS A 257 -11.54 -35.65 -10.05
C HIS A 257 -12.95 -35.58 -10.62
N LYS A 258 -13.98 -35.51 -9.76
CA LYS A 258 -15.36 -35.37 -10.22
C LYS A 258 -15.71 -33.90 -10.44
N SER A 259 -15.97 -33.54 -11.69
CA SER A 259 -16.41 -32.21 -12.09
C SER A 259 -17.78 -31.89 -11.48
N VAL A 260 -17.91 -30.79 -10.74
CA VAL A 260 -19.18 -30.39 -10.09
C VAL A 260 -20.28 -30.01 -11.09
N PRO A 261 -19.99 -29.28 -12.20
CA PRO A 261 -21.03 -28.89 -13.16
C PRO A 261 -21.58 -30.05 -14.01
N GLN A 262 -20.78 -31.10 -14.25
CA GLN A 262 -21.08 -32.13 -15.27
C GLN A 262 -21.12 -33.56 -14.71
N GLY A 263 -20.61 -33.81 -13.50
CA GLY A 263 -20.55 -35.15 -12.90
C GLY A 263 -19.53 -36.09 -13.55
N GLU A 264 -18.80 -35.64 -14.57
CA GLU A 264 -17.78 -36.40 -15.28
C GLU A 264 -16.48 -36.53 -14.46
N SER A 265 -15.82 -37.68 -14.58
CA SER A 265 -14.50 -37.91 -14.00
C SER A 265 -13.43 -37.36 -14.94
N LEU A 266 -12.76 -36.29 -14.52
CA LEU A 266 -11.67 -35.67 -15.26
C LEU A 266 -10.36 -36.36 -14.90
N VAL A 267 -9.66 -36.85 -15.94
CA VAL A 267 -8.33 -37.46 -15.79
C VAL A 267 -7.30 -36.34 -15.82
N LEU A 268 -6.51 -36.24 -14.75
CA LEU A 268 -5.42 -35.28 -14.64
C LEU A 268 -4.10 -35.98 -14.94
N SER A 269 -3.13 -35.24 -15.47
CA SER A 269 -1.74 -35.69 -15.55
C SER A 269 -0.83 -34.61 -14.99
N ALA A 270 0.27 -35.02 -14.40
CA ALA A 270 1.33 -34.14 -13.94
C ALA A 270 2.68 -34.70 -14.38
N THR A 271 3.66 -33.81 -14.45
CA THR A 271 5.07 -34.15 -14.56
C THR A 271 5.74 -33.82 -13.23
N ALA A 272 6.55 -34.75 -12.69
CA ALA A 272 7.33 -34.52 -11.47
C ALA A 272 8.83 -34.70 -11.72
N VAL A 273 9.65 -33.84 -11.13
CA VAL A 273 11.12 -33.92 -11.17
C VAL A 273 11.70 -33.71 -9.77
N ALA A 274 12.82 -34.36 -9.47
CA ALA A 274 13.51 -34.23 -8.20
C ALA A 274 14.91 -33.64 -8.37
N CYS A 275 15.38 -32.89 -7.37
CA CYS A 275 16.77 -32.43 -7.26
C CYS A 275 17.22 -32.49 -5.80
N MET A 276 18.32 -33.21 -5.54
CA MET A 276 18.99 -33.14 -4.23
C MET A 276 19.74 -31.82 -4.10
N ALA A 277 19.64 -31.17 -2.95
CA ALA A 277 20.36 -29.94 -2.67
C ALA A 277 21.88 -30.16 -2.65
N ARG A 278 22.61 -29.13 -3.08
CA ARG A 278 24.08 -29.07 -3.07
C ARG A 278 24.49 -27.85 -2.25
N ASP A 279 25.79 -27.57 -2.16
CA ASP A 279 26.28 -26.32 -1.58
C ASP A 279 26.03 -25.14 -2.54
N GLU A 280 24.77 -24.75 -2.70
CA GLU A 280 24.30 -23.70 -3.60
C GLU A 280 23.20 -22.85 -2.94
N SER A 281 22.91 -21.68 -3.50
CA SER A 281 21.87 -20.79 -2.98
C SER A 281 20.46 -21.35 -3.20
N SER A 282 19.48 -20.89 -2.41
CA SER A 282 18.06 -21.27 -2.55
C SER A 282 17.52 -20.98 -3.95
N ASP A 283 17.90 -19.84 -4.55
CA ASP A 283 17.50 -19.47 -5.90
C ASP A 283 18.16 -20.35 -6.97
N SER A 284 19.45 -20.67 -6.83
CA SER A 284 20.17 -21.56 -7.76
C SER A 284 19.58 -22.98 -7.77
N LEU A 285 19.22 -23.51 -6.60
CA LEU A 285 18.58 -24.81 -6.47
C LEU A 285 17.19 -24.83 -7.15
N LEU A 286 16.38 -23.79 -6.94
CA LEU A 286 15.07 -23.65 -7.58
C LEU A 286 15.17 -23.47 -9.11
N GLU A 287 16.19 -22.76 -9.59
CA GLU A 287 16.49 -22.63 -11.01
C GLU A 287 16.86 -23.97 -11.63
N ARG A 288 17.75 -24.74 -10.99
CA ARG A 288 18.15 -26.09 -11.43
C ARG A 288 16.96 -27.06 -11.48
N LEU A 289 16.06 -26.97 -10.49
CA LEU A 289 14.82 -27.73 -10.45
C LEU A 289 13.88 -27.34 -11.59
N SER A 290 13.76 -26.04 -11.88
CA SER A 290 12.93 -25.51 -12.97
C SER A 290 13.46 -25.92 -14.35
N LEU A 291 14.78 -25.90 -14.54
CA LEU A 291 15.42 -26.38 -15.77
C LEU A 291 15.20 -27.88 -15.98
N SER A 292 15.22 -28.66 -14.90
CA SER A 292 14.91 -30.10 -14.95
C SER A 292 13.47 -30.35 -15.38
N MET A 293 12.52 -29.56 -14.88
CA MET A 293 11.11 -29.62 -15.30
C MET A 293 10.92 -29.25 -16.77
N ALA A 294 11.55 -28.16 -17.22
CA ALA A 294 11.49 -27.75 -18.62
C ALA A 294 12.02 -28.84 -19.57
N ARG A 295 13.09 -29.55 -19.18
CA ARG A 295 13.63 -30.70 -19.93
C ARG A 295 12.70 -31.91 -19.91
N ALA A 296 11.99 -32.15 -18.80
CA ALA A 296 11.04 -33.24 -18.70
C ALA A 296 9.83 -33.02 -19.61
N LYS A 297 9.28 -31.79 -19.63
CA LYS A 297 8.13 -31.42 -20.47
C LYS A 297 8.47 -31.27 -21.97
N SER A 298 9.74 -31.04 -22.33
CA SER A 298 10.16 -30.91 -23.74
C SER A 298 10.45 -32.25 -24.43
N ARG A 299 10.57 -33.35 -23.69
CA ARG A 299 10.67 -34.69 -24.31
C ARG A 299 9.29 -35.12 -24.81
N PRO A 300 9.12 -35.47 -26.11
CA PRO A 300 7.88 -36.06 -26.57
C PRO A 300 7.61 -37.33 -25.77
N ARG A 301 6.38 -37.50 -25.28
CA ARG A 301 5.93 -38.69 -24.54
C ARG A 301 5.98 -39.91 -25.47
N LEU A 302 7.17 -40.49 -25.66
CA LEU A 302 7.27 -41.86 -26.13
C LEU A 302 6.60 -42.73 -25.09
N ALA A 303 5.60 -43.50 -25.52
CA ALA A 303 4.80 -44.40 -24.71
C ALA A 303 5.65 -45.06 -23.61
N ARG A 304 5.46 -44.61 -22.37
CA ARG A 304 5.78 -45.42 -21.19
C ARG A 304 4.68 -46.48 -21.08
N SER A 305 4.69 -47.40 -22.03
CA SER A 305 3.94 -48.65 -22.01
C SER A 305 4.60 -49.58 -20.99
N ALA A 306 3.85 -49.90 -19.95
CA ALA A 306 3.86 -51.22 -19.34
C ALA A 306 2.45 -51.78 -19.51
#